data_AF-A0A246GFJ9-F1
#
_entry.id   AF-A0A246GFJ9-F1
#
_cell.length_a   1.000
_cell.length_b   1.000
_cell.length_c   1.000
_cell.angle_alpha   90.00
_cell.angle_beta   90.00
_cell.angle_gamma   90.00
#
_symmetry.space_group_name_H-M   'P 1'
#
loop_
_entity.id
_entity.type
_entity.pdbx_description
1 polymer ?
#
loop_
_entity_poly.entity_id
_entity_poly.type
_entity_poly.pdbx_seq_one_letter_code
_entity_poly.pdbx_strand_id
1 'polypeptide(L)' 'MDLEFIKHFLPEGLLDYFDIVDFKELGDLSTQKECFFIYLDEKNTLHSVDNPVQYESKGFNERTLVQDFPIRGKAV' A
#
# COMPACT_ATOMS: atom_id res chain seq x y z
N MET A 1 -7.51 25.94 -8.17
CA MET A 1 -7.04 25.27 -9.41
C MET A 1 -7.96 24.10 -9.68
N ASP A 2 -8.29 23.80 -10.93
CA ASP A 2 -9.19 22.70 -11.27
C ASP A 2 -8.45 21.35 -11.21
N LEU A 3 -9.09 20.29 -10.68
CA LEU A 3 -8.46 18.98 -10.48
C LEU A 3 -8.01 18.36 -11.82
N GLU A 4 -8.72 18.63 -12.90
CA GLU A 4 -8.37 18.19 -14.25
C GLU A 4 -7.01 18.71 -14.71
N PHE A 5 -6.62 19.90 -14.26
CA PHE A 5 -5.34 20.50 -14.67
C PHE A 5 -4.16 19.86 -13.91
N ILE A 6 -4.38 19.45 -12.66
CA ILE A 6 -3.35 18.82 -11.81
C ILE A 6 -2.88 17.49 -12.39
N LYS A 7 -3.76 16.74 -13.05
CA LYS A 7 -3.42 15.46 -13.70
C LYS A 7 -2.27 15.58 -14.70
N HIS A 8 -2.11 16.73 -15.33
CA HIS A 8 -1.07 16.99 -16.34
C HIS A 8 0.31 17.28 -15.73
N PHE A 9 0.38 17.59 -14.43
CA PHE A 9 1.65 17.77 -13.72
C PHE A 9 2.21 16.46 -13.16
N LEU A 10 1.38 15.43 -13.06
CA LEU A 10 1.74 14.15 -12.48
C LEU A 10 2.38 13.23 -13.54
N PRO A 11 3.28 12.33 -13.13
CA PRO A 11 3.79 11.29 -14.01
C PRO A 11 2.67 10.45 -14.61
N GLU A 12 2.86 10.03 -15.86
CA GLU A 12 1.95 9.12 -16.55
C GLU A 12 1.86 7.78 -15.78
N GLY A 13 0.63 7.25 -15.67
CA GLY A 13 0.33 6.01 -14.95
C GLY A 13 0.20 6.13 -13.42
N LEU A 14 0.55 7.27 -12.82
CA LEU A 14 0.39 7.44 -11.36
C LEU A 14 -1.09 7.38 -10.94
N LEU A 15 -1.96 8.02 -11.72
CA LEU A 15 -3.40 8.07 -11.43
C LEU A 15 -4.14 6.76 -11.74
N ASP A 16 -3.46 5.76 -12.31
CA ASP A 16 -4.03 4.42 -12.44
C ASP A 16 -4.19 3.78 -11.06
N TYR A 17 -3.23 4.04 -10.16
CA TYR A 17 -3.14 3.46 -8.82
C TYR A 17 -3.58 4.41 -7.70
N PHE A 18 -3.54 5.73 -7.93
CA PHE A 18 -3.84 6.73 -6.91
C PHE A 18 -4.97 7.66 -7.34
N ASP A 19 -5.78 8.10 -6.37
CA ASP A 19 -6.78 9.14 -6.54
C ASP A 19 -6.33 10.45 -5.88
N ILE A 20 -6.62 11.58 -6.53
CA ILE A 20 -6.34 12.90 -5.96
C ILE A 20 -7.43 13.24 -4.96
N VAL A 21 -7.05 13.38 -3.69
CA VAL A 21 -7.97 13.61 -2.58
C VAL A 21 -8.10 15.09 -2.27
N ASP A 22 -6.98 15.82 -2.33
CA ASP A 22 -6.95 17.23 -1.94
C ASP A 22 -5.79 17.95 -2.62
N PHE A 23 -5.93 19.27 -2.73
CA PHE A 23 -4.95 20.17 -3.30
C PHE A 23 -4.86 21.44 -2.47
N LYS A 24 -3.66 21.75 -1.98
CA LYS A 24 -3.40 22.95 -1.18
C LYS A 24 -2.26 23.75 -1.76
N GLU A 25 -2.52 25.04 -1.94
CA GLU A 25 -1.50 26.03 -2.24
C GLU A 25 -1.04 26.64 -0.92
N LEU A 26 0.17 26.32 -0.50
CA LEU A 26 0.73 26.76 0.77
C LEU A 26 2.13 27.32 0.56
N GLY A 27 2.47 28.34 1.35
CA GLY A 27 3.85 28.81 1.44
C GLY A 27 4.67 27.84 2.28
N ASP A 28 5.74 27.31 1.71
CA ASP A 28 6.73 26.57 2.48
C ASP A 28 7.55 27.57 3.30
N LEU A 29 7.39 27.50 4.63
CA LEU A 29 8.07 28.35 5.61
C LEU A 29 9.60 28.21 5.53
N SER A 30 10.11 27.06 5.10
CA SER A 30 11.55 26.79 5.03
C SER A 30 12.20 27.43 3.80
N THR A 31 11.49 27.43 2.67
CA THR A 31 12.00 27.98 1.40
C THR A 31 11.46 29.37 1.08
N GLN A 32 10.50 29.89 1.87
CA GLN A 32 9.77 31.14 1.65
C GLN A 32 9.15 31.24 0.25
N LYS A 33 8.72 30.10 -0.30
CA LYS A 33 8.14 30.00 -1.63
C LYS A 33 6.76 29.40 -1.58
N GLU A 34 5.90 29.84 -2.49
CA GLU A 34 4.61 29.21 -2.74
C GLU A 34 4.85 27.83 -3.35
N CYS A 35 4.20 26.83 -2.79
CA CYS A 35 4.30 25.43 -3.17
C CYS A 35 2.91 24.81 -3.28
N PHE A 36 2.80 23.82 -4.17
CA PHE A 36 1.59 23.04 -4.34
C PHE A 36 1.73 21.71 -3.61
N PHE A 37 0.81 21.44 -2.71
CA PHE A 37 0.67 20.18 -2.00
C PHE A 37 -0.49 19.41 -2.62
N ILE A 38 -0.17 18.26 -3.23
CA ILE A 38 -1.13 17.35 -3.84
C ILE A 38 -1.22 16.13 -2.93
N TYR A 39 -2.42 15.84 -2.43
CA TYR A 39 -2.68 14.67 -1.58
C TYR A 39 -3.27 13.54 -2.42
N LEU A 40 -2.69 12.37 -2.29
CA LEU A 40 -3.03 11.18 -3.07
C LEU A 40 -3.37 10.03 -2.12
N ASP A 41 -4.48 9.34 -2.37
CA ASP A 41 -4.81 8.08 -1.70
C ASP A 41 -4.63 6.92 -2.67
N GLU A 42 -4.06 5.83 -2.16
CA GLU A 42 -3.87 4.60 -2.93
C GLU A 42 -5.19 3.87 -3.10
N LYS A 43 -5.50 3.48 -4.34
CA LYS A 43 -6.65 2.64 -4.64
C LYS A 43 -6.37 1.25 -4.10
N ASN A 44 -7.32 0.70 -3.36
CA ASN A 44 -7.28 -0.70 -2.94
C ASN A 44 -7.71 -1.64 -4.08
N THR A 45 -6.99 -1.56 -5.19
CA THR A 45 -7.22 -2.38 -6.39
C THR A 45 -5.97 -3.18 -6.70
N LEU A 46 -6.14 -4.50 -6.77
CA LEU A 46 -5.08 -5.41 -7.17
C LEU A 46 -4.87 -5.30 -8.69
N HIS A 47 -3.93 -4.46 -9.10
CA HIS A 47 -3.55 -4.35 -10.51
C HIS A 47 -2.61 -5.51 -10.87
N SER A 48 -2.82 -6.14 -12.03
CA SER A 48 -1.98 -7.23 -12.56
C SER A 48 -2.08 -8.56 -11.81
N VAL A 49 -3.26 -8.89 -11.29
CA VAL A 49 -3.50 -10.15 -10.57
C VAL A 49 -4.48 -11.01 -11.35
N ASP A 50 -3.99 -12.14 -11.89
CA ASP A 50 -4.83 -13.14 -12.57
C ASP A 50 -5.83 -13.80 -11.61
N ASN A 51 -5.51 -13.85 -10.30
CA ASN A 51 -6.37 -14.46 -9.28
C ASN A 51 -6.26 -13.75 -7.91
N PRO A 52 -7.27 -12.95 -7.51
CA PRO A 52 -7.32 -12.25 -6.22
C PRO A 52 -7.13 -13.16 -5.01
N VAL A 53 -7.54 -14.45 -5.11
CA VAL A 53 -7.43 -15.45 -4.04
C VAL A 53 -5.98 -15.73 -3.63
N GLN A 54 -5.00 -15.47 -4.51
CA GLN A 54 -3.58 -15.62 -4.15
C GLN A 54 -3.05 -14.49 -3.26
N TYR A 55 -3.77 -13.36 -3.21
CA TYR A 55 -3.36 -12.14 -2.51
C TYR A 55 -4.14 -11.95 -1.20
N GLU A 56 -5.00 -12.90 -0.84
CA GLU A 56 -5.64 -12.92 0.47
C GLU A 56 -4.68 -13.43 1.55
N SER A 57 -4.74 -12.80 2.73
CA SER A 57 -4.08 -13.30 3.92
C SER A 57 -4.60 -14.70 4.23
N LYS A 58 -3.71 -15.70 4.25
CA LYS A 58 -4.06 -17.09 4.57
C LYS A 58 -4.39 -17.33 6.06
N GLY A 59 -4.60 -16.24 6.80
CA GLY A 59 -4.88 -16.26 8.23
C GLY A 59 -3.74 -16.85 9.05
N PHE A 60 -4.06 -17.19 10.29
CA PHE A 60 -3.17 -17.95 11.15
C PHE A 60 -3.63 -19.41 11.17
N ASN A 61 -2.67 -20.33 11.16
CA ASN A 61 -2.98 -21.74 11.39
C ASN A 61 -3.55 -21.92 12.81
N GLU A 62 -4.42 -22.90 12.98
CA GLU A 62 -4.93 -23.28 14.30
C GLU A 62 -3.78 -23.63 15.25
N ARG A 63 -4.01 -23.41 16.56
CA ARG A 63 -3.04 -23.76 17.60
C ARG A 63 -2.72 -25.25 17.53
N THR A 64 -1.54 -25.59 17.01
CA THR A 64 -1.00 -26.95 17.09
C THR A 64 -0.19 -27.10 18.38
N LEU A 65 -0.48 -28.16 19.13
CA LEU A 65 0.37 -28.64 20.22
C LEU A 65 1.51 -29.44 19.59
N VAL A 66 2.71 -28.85 19.50
CA VAL A 66 3.92 -29.60 19.20
C VAL A 66 4.25 -30.43 20.44
N GLN A 67 3.80 -31.68 20.44
CA GLN A 67 4.30 -32.66 21.38
C GLN A 67 5.69 -33.07 20.89
N ASP A 68 6.72 -32.39 21.39
CA ASP A 68 8.06 -32.95 21.44
C ASP A 68 7.93 -34.25 22.25
N PHE A 69 7.72 -35.37 21.54
CA PHE A 69 8.05 -36.65 22.13
C PHE A 69 9.56 -36.71 22.08
N PRO A 70 10.27 -36.60 23.23
CA PRO A 70 11.64 -37.03 23.22
C PRO A 70 11.61 -38.49 22.77
N ILE A 71 12.42 -38.87 21.78
CA ILE A 71 12.85 -40.27 21.71
C ILE A 71 13.81 -40.48 22.89
N ARG A 72 13.29 -40.40 24.12
CA ARG A 72 13.96 -40.85 25.32
C ARG A 72 13.73 -42.35 25.36
N GLY A 73 14.73 -43.10 24.91
CA GLY A 73 14.79 -44.54 25.15
C GLY A 73 15.07 -45.44 23.94
N LYS A 74 15.36 -44.92 22.74
CA LYS A 74 16.01 -45.77 21.73
C LYS A 74 17.52 -45.73 21.90
N ALA A 75 18.09 -46.84 22.35
CA ALA A 75 19.44 -47.21 21.95
C ALA A 75 19.39 -47.51 20.44
N VAL A 76 20.42 -47.05 19.73
CA VAL A 76 20.72 -47.43 18.35
C VAL A 76 20.93 -48.93 18.22
#